data_AF-A0A3M6U1G8-F1
#
_entry.id   AF-A0A3M6U1G8-F1
#
_cell.length_a   1.000
_cell.length_b   1.000
_cell.length_c   1.000
_cell.angle_alpha   90.00
_cell.angle_beta   90.00
_cell.angle_gamma   90.00
#
_symmetry.space_group_name_H-M   'P 1'
#
loop_
_entity.id
_entity.type
_entity.pdbx_description
1 polymer ?
#
loop_
_entity_poly.entity_id
_entity_poly.type
_entity_poly.pdbx_seq_one_letter_code
_entity_poly.pdbx_strand_id
1 'polypeptide(L)'
;MWPAWVHFEDKKLDRCPVACESVEFSAQLSYSRYPANAYADLLLSKRKNLTGTPEENRRFLRDNLLELRIYFESLTYSDVKQVPSYDLYNLLGDVGGQIGLFLGASLLTLVEYLDLLAMVLFTKYKYHNK
;
A
#
# COMPACT_ATOMS: atom_id res chain seq x y z
N MET A 1 17.94 17.21 18.93
CA MET A 1 16.69 16.45 18.74
C MET A 1 15.82 17.25 17.78
N TRP A 2 15.31 16.66 16.69
CA TRP A 2 14.56 17.39 15.66
C TRP A 2 13.26 17.99 16.22
N PRO A 3 12.85 19.21 15.83
CA PRO A 3 11.69 19.91 16.41
C PRO A 3 10.34 19.22 16.14
N ALA A 4 10.25 18.34 15.15
CA ALA A 4 9.03 17.61 14.83
C ALA A 4 8.58 16.62 15.93
N TRP A 5 9.51 16.09 16.73
CA TRP A 5 9.20 15.05 17.73
C TRP A 5 8.31 15.54 18.87
N VAL A 6 8.39 16.83 19.24
CA VAL A 6 7.60 17.42 20.34
C VAL A 6 6.09 17.40 20.03
N HIS A 7 5.71 17.57 18.75
CA HIS A 7 4.32 17.53 18.33
C HIS A 7 3.68 16.13 18.43
N PHE A 8 4.48 15.07 18.34
CA PHE A 8 3.99 13.70 18.42
C PHE A 8 3.79 13.22 19.86
N GLU A 9 4.48 13.83 20.83
CA GLU A 9 4.43 13.44 22.24
C GLU A 9 3.16 13.95 22.94
N ASP A 10 2.70 15.17 22.59
CA ASP A 10 1.50 15.80 23.15
C ASP A 10 0.17 15.15 22.68
N LYS A 11 0.17 14.53 21.49
CA LYS A 11 -1.00 13.87 20.89
C LYS A 11 -0.82 12.36 20.72
N LYS A 12 -0.26 11.70 21.73
CA LYS A 12 -0.13 10.25 21.73
C LYS A 12 -1.51 9.59 21.79
N LEU A 13 -1.92 8.94 20.71
CA LEU A 13 -3.12 8.10 20.67
C LEU A 13 -2.73 6.69 21.15
N ASP A 14 -3.30 6.22 22.27
CA ASP A 14 -2.96 4.91 22.85
C ASP A 14 -3.43 3.71 22.01
N ARG A 15 -4.32 3.95 21.03
CA ARG A 15 -4.78 2.95 20.06
C ARG A 15 -4.74 3.55 18.66
N CYS A 16 -3.67 3.26 17.93
CA CYS A 16 -3.56 3.60 16.52
C CYS A 16 -4.07 2.44 15.67
N PRO A 17 -5.21 2.56 14.97
CA PRO A 17 -5.58 1.60 13.95
C PRO A 17 -4.57 1.65 12.80
N VAL A 18 -4.41 0.53 12.10
CA VAL A 18 -3.57 0.46 10.90
C VAL A 18 -4.21 1.33 9.81
N ALA A 19 -3.40 2.14 9.12
CA ALA A 19 -3.89 2.98 8.03
C ALA A 19 -4.31 2.11 6.82
N CYS A 20 -5.42 2.48 6.17
CA CYS A 20 -5.89 1.79 4.97
C CYS A 20 -5.00 2.05 3.75
N GLU A 21 -4.35 3.21 3.69
CA GLU A 21 -3.42 3.60 2.63
C GLU A 21 -2.08 3.94 3.26
N SER A 22 -1.02 3.29 2.78
CA SER A 22 0.34 3.57 3.22
C SER A 22 1.31 3.34 2.06
N VAL A 23 2.37 4.14 2.02
CA VAL A 23 3.44 4.00 1.04
C VAL A 23 4.71 3.66 1.81
N GLU A 24 5.30 2.51 1.50
CA GLU A 24 6.52 2.03 2.13
C GLU A 24 7.68 2.10 1.12
N PHE A 25 8.81 2.65 1.55
CA PHE A 25 10.04 2.71 0.75
C PHE A 25 11.08 1.76 1.36
N SER A 26 11.32 0.63 0.70
CA SER A 26 12.44 -0.25 1.04
C SER A 26 13.74 0.37 0.53
N ALA A 27 14.70 0.61 1.43
CA ALA A 27 16.00 1.19 1.10
C ALA A 27 17.11 0.14 1.21
N GLN A 28 17.93 0.04 0.16
CA GLN A 28 19.17 -0.72 0.18
C GLN A 28 20.37 0.22 0.25
N LEU A 29 21.32 -0.06 1.16
CA LEU A 29 22.49 0.79 1.37
C LEU A 29 23.74 0.16 0.75
N SER A 30 24.34 0.87 -0.19
CA SER A 30 25.68 0.58 -0.72
C SER A 30 26.63 1.73 -0.40
N TYR A 31 27.82 1.43 0.12
CA TYR A 31 28.83 2.44 0.42
C TYR A 31 30.17 2.12 -0.25
N SER A 32 30.93 3.16 -0.57
CA SER A 32 32.28 3.05 -1.12
C SER A 32 33.17 4.12 -0.52
N ARG A 33 34.48 3.96 -0.66
CA ARG A 33 35.44 4.92 -0.10
C ARG A 33 35.39 6.23 -0.88
N TYR A 34 34.90 7.28 -0.23
CA TYR A 34 34.86 8.63 -0.77
C TYR A 34 35.74 9.59 0.06
N PRO A 35 36.40 10.59 -0.54
CA PRO A 35 36.65 10.73 -1.97
C PRO A 35 37.69 9.72 -2.49
N ALA A 36 37.58 9.37 -3.77
CA ALA A 36 38.60 8.60 -4.46
C ALA A 36 39.94 9.34 -4.46
N ASN A 37 41.05 8.61 -4.50
CA ASN A 37 42.40 9.16 -4.40
C ASN A 37 42.66 10.32 -5.37
N ALA A 38 42.37 10.12 -6.66
CA ALA A 38 42.53 11.15 -7.70
C ALA A 38 41.60 12.35 -7.48
N TYR A 39 40.37 12.10 -7.01
CA TYR A 39 39.41 13.17 -6.74
C TYR A 39 39.82 13.99 -5.51
N ALA A 40 40.39 13.36 -4.48
CA ALA A 40 40.94 14.05 -3.32
C ALA A 40 42.06 15.02 -3.73
N ASP A 41 42.97 14.60 -4.62
CA ASP A 41 44.06 15.47 -5.10
C ASP A 41 43.53 16.67 -5.92
N LEU A 42 42.45 16.47 -6.68
CA LEU A 42 41.74 17.57 -7.36
C LEU A 42 41.07 18.53 -6.37
N LEU A 43 40.46 18.02 -5.30
CA LEU A 43 39.86 18.86 -4.26
C LEU A 43 40.92 19.66 -3.49
N LEU A 44 42.08 19.04 -3.21
CA LEU A 44 43.21 19.68 -2.55
C LEU A 44 43.86 20.75 -3.43
N SER A 45 44.03 20.51 -4.73
CA SER A 45 44.57 21.52 -5.65
C SER A 45 43.66 22.75 -5.80
N LYS A 46 42.33 22.59 -5.62
CA LYS A 46 41.38 23.71 -5.56
C LYS A 46 41.32 24.40 -4.18
N ARG A 47 41.64 23.70 -3.09
CA ARG A 47 41.56 24.22 -1.71
C ARG A 47 42.92 24.75 -1.25
N LYS A 48 43.10 26.08 -1.34
CA LYS A 48 44.35 26.76 -0.92
C LYS A 48 44.52 26.96 0.60
N ASN A 49 43.55 26.57 1.42
CA ASN A 49 43.52 26.87 2.86
C ASN A 49 43.96 25.70 3.76
N LEU A 50 44.66 24.70 3.21
CA LEU A 50 45.10 23.53 3.95
C LEU A 50 46.63 23.58 4.12
N THR A 51 47.07 23.77 5.35
CA THR A 51 48.49 23.96 5.75
C THR A 51 49.17 22.66 6.22
N GLY A 52 48.47 21.53 6.25
CA GLY A 52 49.02 20.22 6.64
C GLY A 52 49.73 19.48 5.52
N THR A 53 50.34 18.35 5.85
CA THR A 53 50.93 17.43 4.85
C THR A 53 49.86 16.88 3.90
N PRO A 54 50.22 16.43 2.68
CA PRO A 54 49.27 15.84 1.73
C PRO A 54 48.48 14.67 2.34
N GLU A 55 49.10 13.89 3.23
CA GLU A 55 48.43 12.79 3.92
C GLU A 55 47.41 13.25 4.95
N GLU A 56 47.75 14.23 5.78
CA GLU A 56 46.84 14.80 6.79
C GLU A 56 45.63 15.45 6.13
N ASN A 57 45.85 16.19 5.04
CA ASN A 57 44.77 16.83 4.30
C ASN A 57 43.85 15.79 3.65
N ARG A 58 44.38 14.66 3.15
CA ARG A 58 43.56 13.54 2.63
C ARG A 58 42.76 12.85 3.72
N ARG A 59 43.34 12.67 4.92
CA ARG A 59 42.61 12.12 6.08
C ARG A 59 41.48 13.07 6.50
N PHE A 60 41.78 14.36 6.64
CA PHE A 60 40.79 15.38 6.95
C PHE A 60 39.62 15.39 5.97
N LEU A 61 39.88 15.28 4.66
CA LEU A 61 38.81 15.21 3.67
C LEU A 61 37.96 13.94 3.81
N ARG A 62 38.56 12.80 4.16
CA ARG A 62 37.82 11.55 4.34
C ARG A 62 36.96 11.53 5.60
N ASP A 63 37.42 12.18 6.66
CA ASP A 63 36.71 12.18 7.94
C ASP A 63 35.53 13.17 7.95
N ASN A 64 35.57 14.20 7.08
CA ASN A 64 34.58 15.27 7.07
C ASN A 64 33.68 15.30 5.84
N LEU A 65 34.02 14.59 4.74
CA LEU A 65 33.28 14.67 3.48
C LEU A 65 32.48 13.39 3.22
N LEU A 66 31.17 13.55 3.05
CA LEU A 66 30.21 12.51 2.71
C LEU A 66 29.58 12.83 1.35
N GLU A 67 29.41 11.81 0.52
CA GLU A 67 28.53 11.87 -0.66
C GLU A 67 27.35 10.92 -0.43
N LEU A 68 26.12 11.45 -0.45
CA LEU A 68 24.90 10.69 -0.34
C LEU A 68 24.12 10.77 -1.66
N ARG A 69 23.83 9.62 -2.24
CA ARG A 69 23.00 9.51 -3.46
C ARG A 69 21.77 8.67 -3.14
N ILE A 70 20.60 9.29 -3.25
CA ILE A 70 19.29 8.64 -3.08
C ILE A 70 18.67 8.51 -4.46
N TYR A 71 18.36 7.29 -4.86
CA TYR A 71 17.74 6.99 -6.15
C TYR A 71 16.88 5.74 -6.02
N PHE A 72 15.92 5.57 -6.94
CA PHE A 72 15.12 4.36 -7.02
C PHE A 72 15.90 3.24 -7.68
N GLU A 73 15.89 2.04 -7.08
CA GLU A 73 16.54 0.85 -7.63
C GLU A 73 15.93 0.46 -8.99
N SER A 74 14.60 0.58 -9.11
CA SER A 74 13.87 0.35 -10.34
C SER A 74 12.69 1.31 -10.47
N LEU A 75 12.18 1.48 -11.69
CA LEU A 75 10.98 2.28 -12.00
C LEU A 75 9.68 1.50 -11.74
N THR A 76 9.77 0.30 -11.15
CA THR A 76 8.64 -0.56 -10.85
C THR A 76 8.22 -0.38 -9.40
N TYR A 77 6.92 -0.32 -9.15
CA TYR A 77 6.33 -0.29 -7.82
C TYR A 77 5.48 -1.52 -7.57
N SER A 78 5.35 -1.92 -6.30
CA SER A 78 4.43 -2.97 -5.88
C SER A 78 3.19 -2.31 -5.26
N ASP A 79 2.01 -2.62 -5.80
CA ASP A 79 0.72 -2.17 -5.28
C ASP A 79 0.02 -3.34 -4.59
N VAL A 80 -0.21 -3.23 -3.28
CA VAL A 80 -0.84 -4.28 -2.47
C VAL A 80 -2.19 -3.77 -1.99
N LYS A 81 -3.26 -4.33 -2.54
CA LYS A 81 -4.64 -3.99 -2.21
C LYS A 81 -5.36 -5.17 -1.58
N GLN A 82 -6.01 -4.92 -0.45
CA GLN A 82 -6.91 -5.88 0.18
C GLN A 82 -8.29 -5.75 -0.45
N VAL A 83 -8.72 -6.81 -1.13
CA VAL A 83 -10.06 -6.92 -1.73
C VAL A 83 -10.85 -8.00 -0.99
N PRO A 84 -12.18 -7.87 -0.88
CA PRO A 84 -13.01 -8.91 -0.28
C PRO A 84 -12.84 -10.22 -1.05
N SER A 85 -12.71 -11.34 -0.33
CA SER A 85 -12.63 -12.67 -0.95
C SER A 85 -13.96 -13.11 -1.55
N TYR A 86 -15.07 -12.54 -1.09
CA TYR A 86 -16.40 -12.93 -1.50
C TYR A 86 -17.33 -11.72 -1.64
N ASP A 87 -17.71 -11.44 -2.88
CA ASP A 87 -18.69 -10.40 -3.20
C ASP A 87 -20.11 -10.96 -3.20
N LEU A 88 -21.09 -10.06 -3.07
CA LEU A 88 -22.51 -10.42 -3.18
C LEU A 88 -22.82 -11.13 -4.51
N TYR A 89 -22.14 -10.74 -5.59
CA TYR A 89 -22.30 -11.38 -6.90
C TYR A 89 -21.79 -12.82 -6.91
N ASN A 90 -20.68 -13.10 -6.20
CA ASN A 90 -20.17 -14.47 -6.04
C ASN A 90 -21.16 -15.31 -5.22
N LEU A 91 -21.74 -14.72 -4.16
CA LEU A 91 -22.79 -15.35 -3.35
C LEU A 91 -24.00 -15.76 -4.21
N LEU A 92 -24.53 -14.82 -4.99
CA LEU A 92 -25.67 -15.08 -5.85
C LEU A 92 -25.34 -16.10 -6.95
N GLY A 93 -24.12 -16.07 -7.49
CA GLY A 93 -23.63 -17.02 -8.47
C GLY A 93 -23.57 -18.45 -7.95
N ASP A 94 -23.00 -18.66 -6.76
CA ASP A 94 -22.89 -19.99 -6.15
C ASP A 94 -24.26 -20.55 -5.75
N VAL A 95 -25.11 -19.73 -5.11
CA VAL A 95 -26.47 -20.13 -4.71
C VAL A 95 -27.32 -20.43 -5.94
N GLY A 96 -27.32 -19.52 -6.93
CA GLY A 96 -28.06 -19.70 -8.18
C GLY A 96 -27.57 -20.88 -8.99
N GLY A 97 -26.26 -21.11 -9.03
CA GLY A 97 -25.64 -22.25 -9.70
C GLY A 97 -26.03 -23.58 -9.08
N GLN A 98 -26.02 -23.69 -7.74
CA GLN A 98 -26.47 -24.90 -7.05
C GLN A 98 -27.97 -25.15 -7.23
N ILE A 99 -28.80 -24.11 -7.10
CA ILE A 99 -30.26 -24.21 -7.32
C ILE A 99 -30.55 -24.64 -8.76
N GLY A 100 -29.88 -24.03 -9.74
CA GLY A 100 -30.03 -24.37 -11.16
C GLY A 100 -29.56 -25.77 -11.49
N LEU A 101 -28.46 -26.24 -10.89
CA LEU A 101 -27.93 -27.58 -11.13
C LEU A 101 -28.80 -28.69 -10.52
N PHE A 102 -29.23 -28.53 -9.27
CA PHE A 102 -29.96 -29.58 -8.55
C PHE A 102 -31.45 -29.59 -8.83
N LEU A 103 -32.10 -28.42 -8.92
CA LEU A 103 -33.55 -28.32 -9.12
C LEU A 103 -33.93 -28.07 -10.59
N GLY A 104 -32.96 -27.73 -11.45
CA GLY A 104 -33.26 -27.21 -12.80
C GLY A 104 -34.00 -25.87 -12.76
N ALA A 105 -34.02 -25.21 -11.61
CA ALA A 105 -34.77 -23.99 -11.37
C ALA A 105 -33.97 -22.77 -11.85
N SER A 106 -34.65 -21.84 -12.51
CA SER A 106 -34.06 -20.60 -13.00
C SER A 106 -34.70 -19.38 -12.32
N LEU A 107 -34.15 -18.19 -12.56
CA LEU A 107 -34.78 -16.95 -12.09
C LEU A 107 -36.24 -16.82 -12.56
N LEU A 108 -36.56 -17.31 -13.76
CA LEU A 108 -37.93 -17.31 -14.28
C LEU A 108 -38.86 -18.19 -13.46
N THR A 109 -38.40 -19.36 -13.01
CA THR A 109 -39.21 -20.25 -12.15
C THR A 109 -39.51 -19.62 -10.78
N LEU A 110 -38.59 -18.79 -10.25
CA LEU A 110 -38.84 -18.03 -9.03
C LEU A 110 -39.93 -16.98 -9.23
N VAL A 111 -39.88 -16.24 -10.35
CA VAL A 111 -40.89 -15.23 -10.70
C VAL A 111 -42.27 -15.87 -10.88
N GLU A 112 -42.34 -16.99 -11.60
CA GLU A 112 -43.59 -17.73 -11.80
C GLU A 112 -44.20 -18.19 -10.46
N TYR A 113 -43.37 -18.69 -9.54
CA TYR A 113 -43.82 -19.08 -8.22
C TYR A 113 -44.37 -17.89 -7.40
N LEU A 114 -43.73 -16.72 -7.50
CA LEU A 114 -44.20 -15.48 -6.85
C LEU A 114 -45.53 -15.00 -7.43
N ASP A 115 -45.69 -15.03 -8.76
CA ASP A 115 -46.94 -14.67 -9.43
C ASP A 115 -48.08 -15.60 -9.04
N LEU A 116 -47.82 -16.90 -8.96
CA LEU A 116 -48.80 -17.89 -8.54
C LEU A 116 -49.21 -17.68 -7.08
N LEU A 117 -48.24 -17.44 -6.19
CA LEU A 117 -48.52 -17.10 -4.78
C LEU A 117 -49.35 -15.81 -4.66
N ALA A 118 -49.00 -14.77 -5.41
CA ALA A 118 -49.75 -13.53 -5.42
C ALA A 118 -51.20 -13.77 -5.86
N MET A 119 -51.42 -14.47 -6.98
CA MET A 119 -52.78 -14.80 -7.45
C MET A 119 -53.60 -15.58 -6.42
N VAL A 120 -52.99 -16.58 -5.77
CA VAL A 120 -53.66 -17.38 -4.74
C VAL A 120 -54.02 -16.50 -3.54
N LEU A 121 -53.12 -15.64 -3.07
CA LEU A 121 -53.36 -14.72 -1.97
C LEU A 121 -54.46 -13.71 -2.30
N PHE A 122 -54.43 -13.11 -3.49
CA PHE A 122 -55.48 -12.20 -3.97
C PHE A 122 -56.85 -12.88 -4.04
N THR A 123 -56.89 -14.11 -4.54
CA THR A 123 -58.15 -14.87 -4.66
C THR A 123 -58.69 -15.23 -3.27
N LYS A 124 -57.83 -15.67 -2.36
CA LYS A 124 -58.21 -15.99 -0.98
C LYS A 124 -58.66 -14.75 -0.21
N TYR A 125 -57.98 -13.62 -0.38
CA TYR A 125 -58.37 -12.34 0.20
C TYR A 125 -59.75 -11.90 -0.31
N LYS A 126 -59.99 -11.98 -1.63
CA LYS A 126 -61.29 -11.65 -2.23
C LYS A 126 -62.41 -12.61 -1.80
N TYR A 127 -62.10 -13.88 -1.55
CA TYR A 127 -63.05 -14.86 -1.03
C TYR A 127 -63.38 -14.62 0.46
N HIS A 128 -62.40 -14.21 1.27
CA HIS A 128 -62.60 -13.91 2.69
C HIS A 128 -63.30 -12.56 2.92
N ASN A 129 -63.16 -11.60 2.00
CA ASN A 129 -63.82 -10.27 2.07
C ASN A 129 -65.20 -10.23 1.37
N LYS A 130 -65.79 -11.37 1.06
CA LYS A 130 -67.12 -11.48 0.46
C LYS A 130 -68.01 -12.32 1.37
#